data_AF-B3H4X2-F1
#
_entry.id   AF-B3H4X2-F1
#
_cell.length_a   1.000
_cell.length_b   1.000
_cell.length_c   1.000
_cell.angle_alpha   90.00
_cell.angle_beta   90.00
_cell.angle_gamma   90.00
#
_symmetry.space_group_name_H-M   'P 1'
#
loop_
_entity.id
_entity.type
_entity.pdbx_description
1 polymer ?
#
loop_
_entity_poly.entity_id
_entity_poly.type
_entity_poly.pdbx_seq_one_letter_code
_entity_poly.pdbx_strand_id
1 'polypeptide(L)'
;MRPETREIIEMQLLPAMKLVKERLEREVEKQSMDEFMFCFENCYTEKETEMHVTRKFPSLKQSDVGIGFQTFIGLIDKESSREAYLKDAEDCANVRRIEARQGEASTSHKCEPNCNKH
;
A
#
# COMPACT_ATOMS: atom_id res chain seq x y z
N MET A 1 0.41 12.46 -0.44
CA MET A 1 0.64 12.30 1.02
C MET A 1 1.06 13.63 1.62
N ARG A 2 0.42 14.06 2.71
CA ARG A 2 0.77 15.25 3.47
C ARG A 2 2.04 15.03 4.31
N PRO A 3 2.81 16.09 4.63
CA PRO A 3 4.00 15.97 5.48
C PRO A 3 3.72 15.35 6.85
N GLU A 4 2.57 15.66 7.48
CA GLU A 4 2.17 15.09 8.77
C GLU A 4 2.01 13.56 8.73
N THR A 5 1.40 13.04 7.66
CA THR A 5 1.23 11.60 7.45
C THR A 5 2.58 10.92 7.25
N ARG A 6 3.48 11.57 6.50
CA ARG A 6 4.84 11.09 6.30
C ARG A 6 5.59 11.00 7.64
N GLU A 7 5.48 12.01 8.48
CA GLU A 7 6.10 12.02 9.81
C GLU A 7 5.53 10.90 10.70
N ILE A 8 4.22 10.66 10.69
CA ILE A 8 3.60 9.53 11.41
C ILE A 8 4.17 8.19 10.95
N ILE A 9 4.32 7.99 9.63
CA ILE A 9 4.90 6.76 9.08
C ILE A 9 6.36 6.61 9.55
N GLU A 10 7.19 7.62 9.34
CA GLU A 10 8.62 7.58 9.62
C GLU A 10 8.93 7.47 11.12
N MET A 11 8.13 8.10 11.98
CA MET A 11 8.42 8.22 13.41
C MET A 11 7.65 7.24 14.30
N GLN A 12 6.50 6.73 13.87
CA GLN A 12 5.67 5.81 14.69
C GLN A 12 5.58 4.42 14.05
N LEU A 13 5.12 4.33 12.81
CA LEU A 13 4.80 3.05 12.18
C LEU A 13 6.05 2.24 11.83
N LEU A 14 6.99 2.82 11.08
CA LEU A 14 8.17 2.10 10.62
C LEU A 14 9.08 1.64 11.77
N PRO A 15 9.34 2.46 12.80
CA PRO A 15 10.11 1.99 13.96
C PRO A 15 9.43 0.81 14.66
N ALA A 16 8.11 0.86 14.86
CA ALA A 16 7.37 -0.24 15.49
C ALA A 16 7.40 -1.52 14.63
N MET A 17 7.19 -1.40 13.32
CA MET A 17 7.27 -2.54 12.39
C MET A 17 8.66 -3.17 12.35
N LYS A 18 9.73 -2.36 12.36
CA LYS A 18 11.12 -2.86 12.44
C LYS A 18 11.35 -3.66 13.72
N LEU A 19 10.85 -3.18 14.86
CA LEU A 19 10.94 -3.92 16.13
C LEU A 19 10.16 -5.25 16.10
N VAL A 20 9.00 -5.29 15.44
CA VAL A 20 8.26 -6.54 15.24
C VAL A 20 9.07 -7.47 14.33
N LYS A 21 9.61 -6.97 13.21
CA LYS A 21 10.39 -7.73 12.24
C LYS A 21 11.60 -8.42 12.88
N GLU A 22 12.32 -7.73 13.75
CA GLU A 22 13.49 -8.27 14.46
C GLU A 22 13.16 -9.47 15.34
N ARG A 23 11.90 -9.61 15.77
CA ARG A 23 11.42 -10.72 16.60
C ARG A 23 10.86 -11.90 15.79
N LEU A 24 10.68 -11.73 14.48
CA LEU A 24 10.19 -12.81 13.62
C LEU A 24 11.31 -13.80 13.34
N GLU A 25 11.00 -15.09 13.41
CA GLU A 25 11.98 -16.15 13.17
C GLU A 25 11.98 -16.58 11.71
N ARG A 26 10.80 -16.67 11.10
CA ARG A 26 10.66 -17.22 9.75
C ARG A 26 10.92 -16.16 8.71
N GLU A 27 11.66 -16.54 7.67
CA GLU A 27 12.00 -15.62 6.58
C GLU A 27 10.76 -15.08 5.86
N VAL A 28 9.73 -15.92 5.68
CA VAL A 28 8.46 -15.49 5.06
C VAL A 28 7.76 -14.39 5.87
N GLU A 29 7.88 -14.42 7.19
CA GLU A 29 7.28 -13.41 8.08
C GLU A 29 8.08 -12.10 8.03
N LYS A 30 9.40 -12.19 7.93
CA LYS A 30 10.26 -11.00 7.75
C LYS A 30 9.99 -10.32 6.41
N GLN A 31 9.86 -11.09 5.34
CA GLN A 31 9.58 -10.57 4.00
C GLN A 31 8.15 -10.02 3.90
N SER A 32 7.16 -10.63 4.56
CA SER A 32 5.82 -10.06 4.62
C SER A 32 5.79 -8.75 5.40
N MET A 33 6.58 -8.63 6.46
CA MET A 33 6.75 -7.37 7.18
C MET A 33 7.36 -6.27 6.31
N ASP A 34 8.33 -6.60 5.45
CA ASP A 34 8.88 -5.64 4.48
C ASP A 34 7.81 -5.15 3.50
N GLU A 35 6.93 -6.02 3.02
CA GLU A 35 5.81 -5.61 2.15
C GLU A 35 4.76 -4.77 2.90
N PHE A 36 4.52 -5.02 4.20
CA PHE A 36 3.71 -4.11 5.02
C PHE A 36 4.35 -2.72 5.11
N MET A 37 5.63 -2.64 5.47
CA MET A 37 6.35 -1.36 5.55
C MET A 37 6.29 -0.60 4.22
N PHE A 38 6.51 -1.29 3.10
CA PHE A 38 6.35 -0.73 1.76
C PHE A 38 4.93 -0.17 1.55
N CYS A 39 3.88 -0.90 1.93
CA CYS A 39 2.49 -0.43 1.80
C CYS A 39 2.26 0.86 2.59
N PHE A 40 2.76 0.95 3.82
CA PHE A 40 2.63 2.16 4.64
C PHE A 40 3.43 3.34 4.08
N GLU A 41 4.69 3.13 3.66
CA GLU A 41 5.52 4.16 3.01
C GLU A 41 4.87 4.72 1.74
N ASN A 42 4.14 3.87 1.01
CA ASN A 42 3.43 4.26 -0.22
C ASN A 42 1.97 4.67 0.03
N CYS A 43 1.57 4.83 1.29
CA CYS A 43 0.25 5.31 1.69
C CYS A 43 -0.87 4.45 1.08
N TYR A 44 -0.77 3.13 1.25
CA TYR A 44 -1.78 2.17 0.80
C TYR A 44 -2.96 2.13 1.76
N THR A 45 -4.15 1.94 1.18
CA THR A 45 -5.35 1.58 1.92
C THR A 45 -5.24 0.15 2.47
N GLU A 46 -6.11 -0.23 3.41
CA GLU A 46 -6.22 -1.60 3.89
C GLU A 46 -6.40 -2.58 2.72
N LYS A 47 -7.36 -2.29 1.84
CA LYS A 47 -7.65 -3.13 0.67
C LYS A 47 -6.48 -3.24 -0.31
N GLU A 48 -5.75 -2.14 -0.55
CA GLU A 48 -4.54 -2.20 -1.38
C GLU A 48 -3.46 -3.05 -0.72
N THR A 49 -3.29 -2.94 0.60
CA THR A 49 -2.35 -3.74 1.39
C THR A 49 -2.72 -5.23 1.33
N GLU A 50 -3.98 -5.58 1.58
CA GLU A 50 -4.50 -6.95 1.46
C GLU A 50 -4.19 -7.55 0.09
N MET A 51 -4.52 -6.84 -0.99
CA MET A 51 -4.26 -7.31 -2.35
C MET A 51 -2.76 -7.42 -2.65
N HIS A 52 -1.96 -6.44 -2.25
CA HIS A 52 -0.53 -6.38 -2.54
C HIS A 52 0.22 -7.51 -1.82
N VAL A 53 0.04 -7.61 -0.51
CA VAL A 53 0.73 -8.61 0.33
C VAL A 53 0.29 -10.03 -0.03
N THR A 54 -1.01 -10.28 -0.26
CA THR A 54 -1.46 -11.64 -0.62
C THR A 54 -1.06 -12.06 -2.04
N ARG A 55 -0.87 -11.13 -2.98
CA ARG A 55 -0.28 -11.44 -4.29
C ARG A 55 1.20 -11.82 -4.19
N LYS A 56 1.95 -11.18 -3.28
CA LYS A 56 3.37 -11.48 -3.02
C LYS A 56 3.55 -12.77 -2.23
N PHE A 57 2.69 -13.01 -1.25
CA PHE A 57 2.70 -14.20 -0.39
C PHE A 57 1.33 -14.89 -0.43
N PRO A 58 1.06 -15.74 -1.45
CA PRO A 58 -0.23 -16.43 -1.59
C PRO A 58 -0.60 -17.36 -0.43
N SER A 59 0.35 -17.67 0.45
CA SER A 59 0.12 -18.45 1.68
C SER A 59 -0.59 -17.63 2.77
N LEU A 60 -0.59 -16.30 2.70
CA LEU A 60 -1.28 -15.42 3.65
C LEU A 60 -2.74 -15.22 3.24
N LYS A 61 -3.65 -15.25 4.23
CA LYS A 61 -5.05 -14.93 3.98
C LYS A 61 -5.24 -13.41 3.98
N GLN A 62 -6.12 -12.91 3.12
CA GLN A 62 -6.45 -11.48 3.06
C GLN A 62 -6.95 -10.97 4.41
N SER A 63 -7.77 -11.74 5.12
CA SER A 63 -8.23 -11.39 6.46
C SER A 63 -7.09 -11.18 7.46
N ASP A 64 -6.05 -12.01 7.40
CA ASP A 64 -4.91 -11.93 8.32
C ASP A 64 -4.06 -10.69 7.99
N VAL A 65 -3.98 -10.34 6.70
CA VAL A 65 -3.33 -9.10 6.25
C VAL A 65 -4.11 -7.86 6.72
N GLY A 66 -5.44 -7.86 6.59
CA GLY A 66 -6.30 -6.78 7.09
C GLY A 66 -6.16 -6.58 8.60
N ILE A 67 -6.17 -7.67 9.38
CA ILE A 67 -5.91 -7.63 10.83
C ILE A 67 -4.52 -7.02 11.13
N GLY A 68 -3.49 -7.41 10.36
CA GLY A 68 -2.15 -6.83 10.48
C GLY A 68 -2.14 -5.31 10.22
N PHE A 69 -2.80 -4.87 9.14
CA PHE A 69 -2.93 -3.45 8.82
C PHE A 69 -3.61 -2.68 9.95
N GLN A 70 -4.76 -3.16 10.44
CA GLN A 70 -5.49 -2.53 11.54
C GLN A 70 -4.68 -2.50 12.84
N THR A 71 -3.90 -3.56 13.11
CA THR A 71 -3.00 -3.61 14.27
C THR A 71 -1.96 -2.49 14.20
N PHE A 72 -1.33 -2.28 13.04
CA PHE A 72 -0.34 -1.21 12.85
C PHE A 72 -0.97 0.19 12.87
N ILE A 73 -2.13 0.37 12.25
CA ILE A 73 -2.92 1.60 12.34
C ILE A 73 -3.29 1.92 13.80
N GLY A 74 -3.53 0.88 14.61
CA GLY A 74 -3.78 1.00 16.04
C GLY A 74 -2.59 1.52 16.85
N LEU A 75 -1.35 1.44 16.32
CA LEU A 75 -0.15 1.99 16.97
C LEU A 75 -0.02 3.51 16.81
N ILE A 76 -0.84 4.13 15.97
CA ILE A 76 -0.87 5.59 15.85
C ILE A 76 -1.60 6.15 17.08
N ASP A 77 -0.83 6.80 17.96
CA ASP A 77 -1.27 7.19 19.32
C ASP A 77 -2.48 8.12 19.33
N LYS A 78 -2.55 9.05 18.38
CA LYS A 78 -3.60 10.07 18.32
C LYS A 78 -4.64 9.71 17.27
N GLU A 79 -5.90 9.74 17.66
CA GLU A 79 -7.02 9.50 16.74
C GLU A 79 -6.96 10.42 15.51
N SER A 80 -6.69 11.71 15.72
CA SER A 80 -6.55 12.69 14.62
C SER A 80 -5.41 12.33 13.65
N SER A 81 -4.32 11.74 14.16
CA SER A 81 -3.19 11.29 13.33
C SER A 81 -3.56 10.02 12.55
N ARG A 82 -4.32 9.11 13.17
CA ARG A 82 -4.84 7.91 12.51
C ARG A 82 -5.79 8.29 11.38
N GLU A 83 -6.75 9.17 11.64
CA GLU A 83 -7.68 9.70 10.64
C GLU A 83 -6.93 10.41 9.49
N ALA A 84 -5.87 11.17 9.82
CA ALA A 84 -5.04 11.82 8.82
C ALA A 84 -4.38 10.80 7.88
N TYR A 85 -3.80 9.72 8.40
CA TYR A 85 -3.23 8.64 7.58
C TYR A 85 -4.32 7.99 6.71
N LEU A 86 -5.46 7.60 7.29
CA LEU A 86 -6.52 6.90 6.56
C LEU A 86 -7.08 7.75 5.41
N LYS A 87 -7.24 9.05 5.64
CA LYS A 87 -7.64 9.99 4.59
C LYS A 87 -6.60 10.08 3.48
N ASP A 88 -5.31 10.20 3.83
CA ASP A 88 -4.24 10.24 2.84
C ASP A 88 -4.10 8.93 2.05
N ALA A 89 -4.36 7.79 2.68
CA ALA A 89 -4.36 6.50 2.02
C ALA A 89 -5.44 6.44 0.93
N GLU A 90 -6.66 6.91 1.23
CA GLU A 90 -7.72 7.01 0.23
C GLU A 90 -7.41 8.02 -0.88
N ASP A 91 -6.86 9.19 -0.54
CA ASP A 91 -6.48 10.19 -1.54
C ASP A 91 -5.39 9.64 -2.48
N CYS A 92 -4.37 8.96 -1.92
CA CYS A 92 -3.33 8.29 -2.70
C CYS A 92 -3.89 7.15 -3.57
N ALA A 93 -4.81 6.35 -3.04
CA ALA A 93 -5.48 5.29 -3.80
C ALA A 93 -6.29 5.87 -4.97
N ASN A 94 -6.97 6.99 -4.76
CA ASN A 94 -7.73 7.67 -5.81
C ASN A 94 -6.82 8.17 -6.95
N VAL A 95 -5.67 8.75 -6.63
CA VAL A 95 -4.67 9.15 -7.63
C VAL A 95 -4.21 7.93 -8.44
N ARG A 96 -3.80 6.85 -7.77
CA ARG A 96 -3.38 5.59 -8.44
C ARG A 96 -4.47 5.02 -9.36
N ARG A 97 -5.74 5.04 -8.93
CA ARG A 97 -6.88 4.58 -9.74
C ARG A 97 -7.08 5.44 -11.00
N ILE A 98 -6.91 6.76 -10.89
CA ILE A 98 -7.03 7.67 -12.03
C ILE A 98 -5.88 7.44 -13.02
N GLU A 99 -4.65 7.34 -12.52
CA GLU A 99 -3.46 7.09 -13.34
C GLU A 99 -3.54 5.74 -14.08
N ALA A 100 -4.01 4.69 -13.41
CA ALA A 100 -4.21 3.38 -14.03
C ALA A 100 -5.19 3.44 -15.23
N ARG A 101 -6.30 4.18 -15.09
CA ARG A 101 -7.29 4.36 -16.16
C ARG A 101 -6.75 5.16 -17.34
N GLN A 102 -5.92 6.18 -17.08
CA GLN A 102 -5.28 6.98 -18.13
C GLN A 102 -4.22 6.19 -18.90
N GLY A 103 -3.49 5.31 -18.20
CA GLY A 103 -2.53 4.38 -18.81
C GLY A 103 -3.20 3.40 -19.78
N GLU A 104 -4.36 2.85 -19.40
CA GLU A 104 -5.15 1.97 -20.28
C GLU A 104 -5.61 2.70 -21.55
N ALA A 105 -6.12 3.93 -21.43
CA ALA A 105 -6.56 4.73 -22.57
C ALA A 105 -5.41 5.05 -23.55
N SER A 106 -4.20 5.28 -23.04
CA SER A 106 -3.03 5.65 -23.85
C SER A 106 -2.55 4.52 -24.78
N THR A 107 -2.93 3.26 -24.50
CA THR A 107 -2.57 2.12 -25.36
C THR A 107 -3.62 1.78 -26.42
N SER A 108 -4.74 2.52 -26.48
CA SER A 108 -5.84 2.24 -27.41
C SER A 108 -5.60 2.71 -28.84
N HIS A 109 -4.50 3.43 -29.14
CA HIS A 109 -4.08 3.67 -30.52
C HIS A 109 -3.26 2.48 -31.05
N LYS A 110 -3.91 1.31 -31.13
CA LYS A 110 -3.50 0.32 -32.11
C LYS A 110 -3.71 0.96 -33.49
N CYS A 111 -2.64 1.49 -34.05
CA CYS A 111 -2.57 1.89 -35.46
C CYS A 111 -3.11 0.72 -36.29
N GLU A 112 -4.30 0.88 -36.88
CA GLU A 112 -4.82 -0.12 -37.81
C GLU A 112 -3.87 -0.18 -39.02
N PRO A 113 -3.47 -1.37 -39.51
CA PRO A 113 -2.41 -1.49 -40.52
C PRO A 113 -2.76 -0.99 -41.94
N ASN A 114 -3.90 -0.35 -42.14
CA ASN A 114 -4.41 -0.01 -43.48
C ASN A 114 -4.48 1.49 -43.77
N CYS A 115 -3.56 2.29 -43.22
CA CYS A 115 -3.27 3.62 -43.75
C CYS A 115 -2.39 3.57 -45.02
N ASN A 116 -2.64 2.63 -45.93
CA ASN A 116 -2.07 2.70 -47.27
C ASN A 116 -3.03 3.47 -48.17
N LYS A 117 -2.81 4.79 -48.21
CA LYS A 117 -3.24 5.67 -49.29
C LYS A 117 -2.55 5.23 -50.58
N HIS A 118 -3.29 4.75 -51.58
CA HIS A 118 -3.22 5.07 -53.01
C HIS A 118 -4.07 4.07 -53.81
#